data_AF-A0A0H3F7G4-F1
#
_entry.id   AF-A0A0H3F7G4-F1
#
_cell.length_a   1.000
_cell.length_b   1.000
_cell.length_c   1.000
_cell.angle_alpha   90.00
_cell.angle_beta   90.00
_cell.angle_gamma   90.00
#
_symmetry.space_group_name_H-M   'P 1'
#
loop_
_entity.id
_entity.type
_entity.pdbx_description
1 polymer ?
#
loop_
_entity_poly.entity_id
_entity_poly.type
_entity_poly.pdbx_seq_one_letter_code
_entity_poly.pdbx_strand_id
1 'polypeptide(L)'
;MIILNTAVILEMISPFPQKNVLQWLDAQDATQLYLTSLSVAALFSWADSLPENQPKAALSDALLEMMNQDFAGRLLPFDAASALYYPRVMALSKAANIEMAERDMQLAAICLNHQAGLATDHAEVFAHTGVVLVNPWDTAETPRWREEAAEYYVMSRKN
;
A
#
# COMPACT_ATOMS: atom_id res chain seq x y z
N MET A 1 -7.50 -4.18 7.75
CA MET A 1 -7.29 -3.21 6.67
C MET A 1 -5.82 -2.99 6.38
N ILE A 2 -5.47 -2.75 5.12
CA ILE A 2 -4.12 -2.45 4.63
C ILE A 2 -4.21 -1.21 3.75
N ILE A 3 -3.36 -0.22 4.02
CA ILE A 3 -3.19 0.95 3.16
C ILE A 3 -2.13 0.62 2.11
N LEU A 4 -2.47 0.83 0.85
CA LEU A 4 -1.53 0.71 -0.26
C LEU A 4 -0.81 2.04 -0.48
N ASN A 5 0.52 2.03 -0.43
CA ASN A 5 1.30 3.18 -0.84
C ASN A 5 1.17 3.38 -2.37
N THR A 6 1.47 4.60 -2.84
CA THR A 6 1.40 4.98 -4.25
C THR A 6 2.16 4.03 -5.17
N ALA A 7 3.34 3.56 -4.75
CA ALA A 7 4.15 2.64 -5.53
C ALA A 7 3.42 1.34 -5.89
N VAL A 8 2.59 0.80 -4.97
CA VAL A 8 1.82 -0.43 -5.22
C VAL A 8 0.79 -0.21 -6.34
N ILE A 9 0.14 0.95 -6.36
CA ILE A 9 -0.82 1.29 -7.43
C ILE A 9 -0.12 1.55 -8.75
N LEU A 10 1.01 2.26 -8.74
CA LEU A 10 1.82 2.48 -9.94
C LEU A 10 2.33 1.16 -10.55
N GLU A 11 2.71 0.20 -9.69
CA GLU A 11 3.10 -1.14 -10.14
C GLU A 11 1.91 -1.88 -10.76
N MET A 12 0.73 -1.84 -10.13
CA MET A 12 -0.49 -2.49 -10.64
C MET A 12 -0.88 -2.00 -12.05
N ILE A 13 -0.68 -0.71 -12.34
CA ILE A 13 -0.99 -0.12 -13.65
C ILE A 13 0.21 -0.09 -14.61
N SER A 14 1.36 -0.63 -14.20
CA SER A 14 2.56 -0.74 -15.04
C SER A 14 2.27 -1.64 -16.25
N PRO A 15 2.82 -1.33 -17.46
CA PRO A 15 2.74 -2.24 -18.60
C PRO A 15 3.41 -3.60 -18.35
N PHE A 16 4.38 -3.65 -17.44
CA PHE A 16 5.13 -4.85 -17.09
C PHE A 16 5.23 -4.98 -15.56
N PRO A 17 4.13 -5.33 -14.88
CA PRO A 17 4.10 -5.43 -13.43
C PRO A 17 4.89 -6.65 -12.96
N GLN A 18 5.55 -6.53 -11.81
CA GLN A 18 6.19 -7.67 -11.16
C GLN A 18 5.14 -8.64 -10.59
N LYS A 19 5.36 -9.93 -10.86
CA LYS A 19 4.37 -10.98 -10.57
C LYS A 19 4.10 -11.17 -9.08
N ASN A 20 5.11 -11.00 -8.23
CA ASN A 20 5.02 -11.05 -6.77
C ASN A 20 3.99 -10.03 -6.23
N VAL A 21 4.04 -8.79 -6.71
CA VAL A 21 3.11 -7.73 -6.27
C VAL A 21 1.67 -8.07 -6.66
N LEU A 22 1.45 -8.52 -7.90
CA LEU A 22 0.13 -8.96 -8.35
C LEU A 22 -0.38 -10.16 -7.55
N GLN A 23 0.47 -11.17 -7.32
CA GLN A 23 0.12 -12.35 -6.52
C GLN A 23 -0.21 -11.98 -5.08
N TRP A 24 0.51 -11.03 -4.50
CA TRP A 24 0.22 -10.53 -3.16
C TRP A 24 -1.12 -9.81 -3.12
N LEU A 25 -1.42 -8.94 -4.10
CA LEU A 25 -2.70 -8.25 -4.24
C LEU A 25 -3.87 -9.24 -4.41
N ASP A 26 -3.71 -10.23 -5.28
CA ASP A 26 -4.71 -11.29 -5.54
C ASP A 26 -5.02 -12.14 -4.29
N ALA A 27 -4.08 -12.21 -3.34
CA ALA A 27 -4.24 -12.93 -2.08
C ALA A 27 -4.97 -12.11 -1.00
N GLN A 28 -5.18 -10.81 -1.20
CA GLN A 28 -5.87 -9.95 -0.23
C GLN A 28 -7.37 -9.92 -0.47
N ASP A 29 -8.14 -9.69 0.60
CA ASP A 29 -9.52 -9.25 0.46
C ASP A 29 -9.52 -7.80 -0.06
N ALA A 30 -10.00 -7.60 -1.29
CA ALA A 30 -10.05 -6.29 -1.92
C ALA A 30 -10.81 -5.25 -1.08
N THR A 31 -11.80 -5.65 -0.26
CA THR A 31 -12.56 -4.74 0.61
C THR A 31 -11.74 -4.24 1.80
N GLN A 32 -10.60 -4.89 2.08
CA GLN A 32 -9.66 -4.52 3.14
C GLN A 32 -8.51 -3.65 2.64
N LEU A 33 -8.45 -3.33 1.35
CA LEU A 33 -7.42 -2.46 0.76
C LEU A 33 -7.89 -1.02 0.70
N TYR A 34 -7.03 -0.08 1.07
CA TYR A 34 -7.35 1.34 1.17
C TYR A 34 -6.27 2.19 0.50
N LEU A 35 -6.66 3.37 0.03
CA LEU A 35 -5.75 4.42 -0.39
C LEU A 35 -5.87 5.62 0.54
N THR A 36 -4.95 6.56 0.39
CA THR A 36 -5.00 7.82 1.14
C THR A 36 -5.15 9.01 0.21
N SER A 37 -5.58 10.15 0.74
CA SER A 37 -5.53 11.43 0.01
C SER A 37 -4.12 11.77 -0.48
N LEU A 38 -3.08 11.28 0.20
CA LEU A 38 -1.68 11.44 -0.20
C LEU A 38 -1.37 10.62 -1.45
N SER A 39 -1.88 9.38 -1.51
CA SER A 39 -1.76 8.51 -2.68
C SER A 39 -2.47 9.12 -3.89
N VAL A 40 -3.67 9.68 -3.69
CA VAL A 40 -4.41 10.40 -4.74
C VAL A 40 -3.58 11.57 -5.27
N ALA A 41 -3.10 12.45 -4.40
CA ALA A 41 -2.29 13.60 -4.81
C ALA A 41 -1.04 13.16 -5.59
N ALA A 42 -0.36 12.09 -5.15
CA ALA A 42 0.83 11.60 -5.82
C ALA A 42 0.53 10.98 -7.20
N LEU A 43 -0.55 10.21 -7.34
CA LEU A 43 -0.95 9.59 -8.61
C LEU A 43 -1.30 10.63 -9.67
N PHE A 44 -2.10 11.63 -9.32
CA PHE A 44 -2.45 12.71 -10.26
C PHE A 44 -1.26 13.62 -10.57
N SER A 45 -0.38 13.89 -9.60
CA SER A 45 0.88 14.61 -9.87
C SER A 45 1.77 13.86 -10.86
N TRP A 46 1.86 12.53 -10.73
CA TRP A 46 2.58 11.70 -11.68
C TRP A 46 1.94 11.75 -13.08
N ALA A 47 0.62 11.60 -13.18
CA ALA A 47 -0.10 11.68 -14.46
C ALA A 47 0.13 13.02 -15.16
N ASP A 48 0.09 14.13 -14.42
CA ASP A 48 0.35 15.48 -14.96
C ASP A 48 1.80 15.68 -15.42
N SER A 49 2.76 15.03 -14.74
CA SER A 49 4.19 15.11 -15.03
C SER A 49 4.61 14.41 -16.33
N LEU A 50 3.74 13.59 -16.93
CA LEU A 50 4.05 12.87 -18.15
C LEU A 50 4.32 13.85 -19.33
N PRO A 51 5.08 13.44 -20.35
CA PRO A 51 5.22 14.24 -21.57
C PRO A 51 3.88 14.46 -22.30
N GLU A 52 3.75 15.56 -23.05
CA GLU A 52 2.52 15.93 -23.79
C GLU A 52 2.05 14.88 -24.81
N ASN A 53 2.96 14.03 -25.30
CA ASN A 53 2.63 12.94 -26.22
C ASN A 53 2.09 11.69 -25.51
N GLN A 54 1.98 11.69 -24.17
CA GLN A 54 1.33 10.64 -23.40
C GLN A 54 -0.16 10.93 -23.19
N PRO A 55 -1.01 9.91 -23.01
CA PRO A 55 -2.45 10.08 -22.88
C PRO A 55 -2.87 10.57 -21.48
N LYS A 56 -2.39 11.76 -21.06
CA LYS A 56 -2.61 12.33 -19.71
C LYS A 56 -4.07 12.30 -19.28
N ALA A 57 -4.95 12.83 -20.12
CA ALA A 57 -6.38 12.91 -19.81
C ALA A 57 -7.01 11.53 -19.61
N ALA A 58 -6.76 10.60 -20.53
CA ALA A 58 -7.30 9.24 -20.44
C ALA A 58 -6.77 8.48 -19.20
N LEU A 59 -5.51 8.73 -18.82
CA LEU A 59 -4.93 8.16 -17.61
C LEU A 59 -5.55 8.75 -16.34
N SER A 60 -5.73 10.07 -16.28
CA SER A 60 -6.41 10.74 -15.17
C SER A 60 -7.86 10.28 -15.02
N ASP A 61 -8.58 10.09 -16.14
CA ASP A 61 -9.94 9.56 -16.14
C ASP A 61 -9.98 8.11 -15.63
N ALA A 62 -9.04 7.27 -16.05
CA ALA A 62 -8.92 5.89 -15.58
C ALA A 62 -8.59 5.82 -14.07
N LEU A 63 -7.71 6.67 -13.58
CA LEU A 63 -7.39 6.79 -12.16
C LEU A 63 -8.62 7.23 -11.35
N LEU A 64 -9.38 8.19 -11.86
CA LEU A 64 -10.61 8.66 -11.20
C LEU A 64 -11.69 7.57 -11.16
N GLU A 65 -11.86 6.82 -12.24
CA GLU A 65 -12.79 5.68 -12.29
C GLU A 65 -12.40 4.61 -11.27
N MET A 66 -11.12 4.22 -11.22
CA MET A 66 -10.60 3.28 -10.22
C MET A 66 -10.89 3.78 -8.78
N MET A 67 -10.71 5.07 -8.51
CA MET A 67 -11.01 5.64 -7.19
C MET A 67 -12.52 5.59 -6.85
N ASN A 68 -13.37 5.84 -7.83
CA ASN A 68 -14.83 5.90 -7.64
C ASN A 68 -15.51 4.53 -7.63
N GLN A 69 -14.94 3.52 -8.29
CA GLN A 69 -15.50 2.17 -8.32
C GLN A 69 -14.77 1.24 -7.36
N ASP A 70 -13.44 1.12 -7.53
CA ASP A 70 -12.64 0.11 -6.84
C ASP A 70 -12.23 0.55 -5.44
N PHE A 71 -12.27 1.85 -5.12
CA PHE A 71 -11.93 2.38 -3.80
C PHE A 71 -13.01 3.31 -3.20
N ALA A 72 -14.25 3.24 -3.70
CA ALA A 72 -15.37 3.98 -3.12
C ALA A 72 -15.48 3.76 -1.61
N GLY A 73 -15.48 4.86 -0.85
CA GLY A 73 -15.54 4.83 0.62
C GLY A 73 -14.25 4.33 1.30
N ARG A 74 -13.17 4.11 0.56
CA ARG A 74 -11.88 3.57 1.06
C ARG A 74 -10.69 4.48 0.74
N LEU A 75 -10.96 5.78 0.59
CA LEU A 75 -9.97 6.85 0.50
C LEU A 75 -9.86 7.55 1.85
N LEU A 76 -8.76 7.33 2.57
CA LEU A 76 -8.53 7.87 3.91
C LEU A 76 -7.86 9.26 3.84
N PRO A 77 -8.43 10.31 4.46
CA PRO A 77 -7.80 11.62 4.50
C PRO A 77 -6.66 11.69 5.52
N PHE A 78 -5.70 12.59 5.30
CA PHE A 78 -4.94 13.15 6.41
C PHE A 78 -5.80 14.21 7.11
N ASP A 79 -6.64 13.76 8.06
CA ASP A 79 -7.56 14.61 8.81
C ASP A 79 -6.99 15.01 10.19
N ALA A 80 -7.78 15.77 10.96
CA ALA A 80 -7.39 16.20 12.30
C ALA A 80 -7.11 15.01 13.25
N ALA A 81 -7.84 13.90 13.13
CA ALA A 81 -7.61 12.71 13.94
C ALA A 81 -6.25 12.07 13.61
N SER A 82 -5.93 11.95 12.32
CA SER A 82 -4.62 11.47 11.85
C SER A 82 -3.51 12.42 12.27
N ALA A 83 -3.73 13.74 12.19
CA ALA A 83 -2.75 14.75 12.58
C ALA A 83 -2.31 14.65 14.05
N LEU A 84 -3.16 14.14 14.95
CA LEU A 84 -2.79 13.92 16.36
C LEU A 84 -1.71 12.83 16.54
N TYR A 85 -1.55 11.92 15.57
CA TYR A 85 -0.49 10.91 15.58
C TYR A 85 0.85 11.43 15.02
N TYR A 86 0.83 12.52 14.26
CA TYR A 86 2.03 13.07 13.61
C TYR A 86 3.16 13.42 14.61
N PRO A 87 2.93 14.11 15.75
CA PRO A 87 4.00 14.41 16.71
C PRO A 87 4.66 13.15 17.29
N ARG A 88 3.89 12.06 17.45
CA ARG A 88 4.42 10.78 17.89
C ARG A 88 5.35 10.18 16.83
N VAL A 89 4.93 10.18 15.57
CA VAL A 89 5.78 9.69 14.45
C VAL A 89 7.07 10.51 14.39
N MET A 90 6.98 11.84 14.44
CA MET A 90 8.13 12.73 14.43
C MET A 90 9.10 12.46 15.60
N ALA A 91 8.58 12.26 16.82
CA ALA A 91 9.40 11.93 17.98
C ALA A 91 10.09 10.56 17.84
N LEU A 92 9.40 9.56 17.31
CA LEU A 92 9.97 8.24 17.04
C LEU A 92 11.06 8.30 15.97
N SER A 93 10.84 9.03 14.87
CA SER A 93 11.84 9.23 13.81
C SER A 93 13.10 9.90 14.35
N LYS A 94 12.94 10.93 15.18
CA LYS A 94 14.05 11.59 15.85
C LYS A 94 14.81 10.64 16.79
N ALA A 95 14.11 9.84 17.58
CA ALA A 95 14.73 8.86 18.48
C ALA A 95 15.48 7.75 17.73
N ALA A 96 14.98 7.36 16.55
CA ALA A 96 15.63 6.39 15.68
C ALA A 96 16.75 6.99 14.81
N ASN A 97 16.96 8.32 14.86
CA ASN A 97 17.89 9.05 13.99
C ASN A 97 17.63 8.80 12.49
N ILE A 98 16.35 8.70 12.12
CA ILE A 98 15.88 8.54 10.74
C ILE A 98 15.23 9.84 10.29
N GLU A 99 15.74 10.42 9.20
CA GLU A 99 15.09 11.52 8.52
C GLU A 99 13.95 10.99 7.65
N MET A 100 12.73 11.41 7.96
CA MET A 100 11.52 10.92 7.31
C MET A 100 10.86 12.09 6.58
N ALA A 101 10.44 11.89 5.33
CA ALA A 101 9.75 12.94 4.59
C ALA A 101 8.40 13.27 5.23
N GLU A 102 7.94 14.52 5.08
CA GLU A 102 6.66 14.96 5.66
C GLU A 102 5.48 14.09 5.20
N ARG A 103 5.43 13.76 3.90
CA ARG A 103 4.41 12.87 3.34
C ARG A 103 4.42 11.49 3.99
N ASP A 104 5.60 10.93 4.27
CA ASP A 104 5.71 9.62 4.90
C ASP A 104 5.29 9.70 6.38
N MET A 105 5.62 10.79 7.08
CA MET A 105 5.12 11.04 8.44
C MET A 105 3.60 11.16 8.49
N GLN A 106 2.99 11.86 7.53
CA GLN A 106 1.53 11.94 7.37
C GLN A 106 0.93 10.55 7.08
N LEU A 107 1.53 9.79 6.17
CA LEU A 107 1.08 8.43 5.83
C LEU A 107 1.13 7.50 7.04
N ALA A 108 2.24 7.53 7.80
CA ALA A 108 2.37 6.76 9.04
C ALA A 108 1.31 7.18 10.07
N ALA A 109 1.02 8.47 10.17
CA ALA A 109 -0.01 8.99 11.08
C ALA A 109 -1.43 8.50 10.70
N ILE A 110 -1.77 8.47 9.41
CA ILE A 110 -3.02 7.84 8.93
C ILE A 110 -3.05 6.36 9.31
N CYS A 111 -1.97 5.62 9.05
CA CYS A 111 -1.89 4.20 9.38
C CYS A 111 -2.14 3.95 10.88
N LEU A 112 -1.50 4.74 11.75
CA LEU A 112 -1.65 4.62 13.20
C LEU A 112 -3.07 4.96 13.68
N ASN A 113 -3.69 6.01 13.13
CA ASN A 113 -5.06 6.39 13.47
C ASN A 113 -6.07 5.28 13.15
N HIS A 114 -5.89 4.63 12.01
CA HIS A 114 -6.78 3.57 11.53
C HIS A 114 -6.37 2.16 11.95
N GLN A 115 -5.27 2.01 12.70
CA GLN A 115 -4.66 0.71 13.05
C GLN A 115 -4.43 -0.17 11.80
N ALA A 116 -4.04 0.47 10.70
CA ALA A 116 -3.85 -0.16 9.41
C ALA A 116 -2.40 -0.63 9.23
N GLY A 117 -2.23 -1.73 8.50
CA GLY A 117 -0.92 -2.05 7.92
C GLY A 117 -0.62 -1.17 6.71
N LEU A 118 0.65 -1.03 6.35
CA LEU A 118 1.11 -0.31 5.16
C LEU A 118 1.83 -1.26 4.21
N ALA A 119 1.34 -1.35 2.97
CA ALA A 119 2.02 -2.00 1.87
C ALA A 119 2.86 -0.97 1.10
N THR A 120 4.18 -1.12 1.09
CA THR A 120 5.12 -0.15 0.51
C THR A 120 6.39 -0.83 -0.01
N ASP A 121 7.04 -0.22 -1.00
CA ASP A 121 8.32 -0.64 -1.57
C ASP A 121 9.54 -0.19 -0.74
N HIS A 122 9.34 0.68 0.25
CA HIS A 122 10.38 1.21 1.14
C HIS A 122 9.93 1.11 2.62
N ALA A 123 9.73 -0.12 3.10
CA ALA A 123 9.22 -0.38 4.45
C ALA A 123 10.21 0.09 5.55
N GLU A 124 11.50 0.07 5.27
CA GLU A 124 12.57 0.40 6.21
C GLU A 124 12.43 1.80 6.83
N VAL A 125 11.93 2.78 6.09
CA VAL A 125 11.75 4.16 6.60
C VAL A 125 10.59 4.28 7.60
N PHE A 126 9.75 3.25 7.72
CA PHE A 126 8.61 3.21 8.64
C PHE A 126 8.83 2.28 9.84
N ALA A 127 9.91 1.48 9.86
CA ALA A 127 10.08 0.37 10.80
C ALA A 127 10.03 0.79 12.29
N HIS A 128 10.45 2.02 12.60
CA HIS A 128 10.46 2.57 13.95
C HIS A 128 9.13 3.21 14.39
N THR A 129 8.15 3.33 13.49
CA THR A 129 6.90 4.06 13.74
C THR A 129 5.85 3.23 14.50
N GLY A 130 6.01 1.90 14.50
CA GLY A 130 5.02 0.95 15.05
C GLY A 130 3.88 0.59 14.09
N VAL A 131 3.92 1.06 12.85
CA VAL A 131 3.03 0.61 11.77
C VAL A 131 3.41 -0.83 11.38
N VAL A 132 2.40 -1.67 11.10
CA VAL A 132 2.63 -3.02 10.55
C VAL A 132 2.98 -2.88 9.08
N LEU A 133 4.13 -3.40 8.66
CA LEU A 133 4.66 -3.18 7.32
C LEU A 133 4.61 -4.46 6.50
N VAL A 134 4.30 -4.30 5.22
CA VAL A 134 4.37 -5.35 4.22
C VAL A 134 5.10 -4.77 3.00
N ASN A 135 6.06 -5.51 2.48
CA ASN A 135 6.66 -5.23 1.18
C ASN A 135 6.18 -6.28 0.17
N PRO A 136 5.22 -5.96 -0.72
CA PRO A 136 4.71 -6.89 -1.73
C PRO A 136 5.78 -7.38 -2.72
N TRP A 137 6.93 -6.71 -2.80
CA TRP A 137 8.04 -7.15 -3.65
C TRP A 137 8.89 -8.25 -3.00
N ASP A 138 8.85 -8.38 -1.68
CA ASP A 138 9.63 -9.39 -0.95
C ASP A 138 8.91 -10.73 -0.83
N THR A 139 7.65 -10.83 -1.28
CA THR A 139 6.87 -12.07 -1.17
C THR A 139 7.30 -13.08 -2.23
N ALA A 140 8.40 -13.78 -1.94
CA ALA A 140 8.74 -15.08 -2.53
C ALA A 140 8.11 -16.25 -1.75
N GLU A 141 7.38 -15.98 -0.66
CA GLU A 141 6.78 -17.04 0.16
C GLU A 141 5.39 -17.45 -0.34
N THR A 142 5.31 -18.74 -0.63
CA THR A 142 4.13 -19.45 -1.11
C THR A 142 3.00 -19.31 -0.09
N PRO A 143 1.73 -19.16 -0.50
CA PRO A 143 0.63 -19.10 0.45
C PRO A 143 0.63 -20.35 1.35
N ARG A 144 0.63 -20.17 2.68
CA ARG A 144 0.65 -21.25 3.70
C ARG A 144 -0.40 -22.34 3.48
N TRP A 145 -1.53 -22.01 2.83
CA TRP A 145 -2.58 -23.00 2.51
C TRP A 145 -2.14 -24.06 1.48
N ARG A 146 -1.08 -23.83 0.69
CA ARG A 146 -0.54 -24.85 -0.21
C ARG A 146 0.30 -25.92 0.51
N GLU A 147 0.90 -25.59 1.65
CA GLU A 147 1.63 -26.57 2.48
C GLU A 147 0.64 -27.50 3.20
N GLU A 148 -0.44 -26.95 3.77
CA GLU A 148 -1.50 -27.74 4.40
C GLU A 148 -2.23 -28.65 3.39
N ALA A 149 -2.45 -28.18 2.16
CA ALA A 149 -3.06 -29.00 1.11
C ALA A 149 -2.15 -30.15 0.65
N ALA A 150 -0.82 -29.93 0.60
CA ALA A 150 0.14 -30.97 0.27
C ALA A 150 0.25 -32.00 1.41
N GLU A 151 0.24 -31.55 2.67
CA GLU A 151 0.23 -32.43 3.85
C GLU A 151 -1.07 -33.25 3.94
N TYR A 152 -2.23 -32.64 3.65
CA TYR A 152 -3.52 -33.35 3.59
C TYR A 152 -3.56 -34.40 2.46
N TYR A 153 -2.99 -34.06 1.30
CA TYR A 153 -2.90 -35.00 0.17
C TYR A 153 -1.97 -36.19 0.47
N VAL A 154 -0.86 -35.95 1.16
CA VAL A 154 0.09 -37.01 1.57
C VAL A 154 -0.47 -37.86 2.71
N MET A 155 -1.20 -37.27 3.67
CA MET A 155 -1.82 -38.01 4.77
C MET A 155 -3.04 -38.84 4.34
N SER A 156 -3.83 -38.38 3.36
CA SER A 156 -5.01 -39.13 2.88
C SER A 156 -4.68 -40.36 2.01
N ARG A 157 -3.42 -40.55 1.60
CA ARG A 157 -2.94 -41.73 0.85
C ARG A 157 -2.26 -42.80 1.72
N LYS A 158 -2.18 -42.58 3.04
CA LYS A 158 -1.55 -43.53 3.97
C LYS A 158 -2.54 -44.44 4.72
N ASN A 159 -3.83 -44.42 4.37
CA ASN A 159 -4.83 -45.37 4.87
C ASN A 159 -5.45 -46.16 3.72
#